data_AF-A0A5K1CGM1-F1
#
_entry.id   AF-A0A5K1CGM1-F1
#
_cell.length_a   1.000
_cell.length_b   1.000
_cell.length_c   1.000
_cell.angle_alpha   90.00
_cell.angle_beta   90.00
_cell.angle_gamma   90.00
#
_symmetry.space_group_name_H-M   'P 1'
#
loop_
_entity.id
_entity.type
_entity.pdbx_description
1 polymer ?
#
loop_
_entity_poly.entity_id
_entity_poly.type
_entity_poly.pdbx_seq_one_letter_code
_entity_poly.pdbx_strand_id
1 'polypeptide(L)' 'DIMRDPHMAADGYTYEKEAIQEWLNDGHSTSPMTNLPLSHSNLTLNLAL' A
#
# COMPACT_ATOMS: atom_id res chain seq x y z
N ASP A 1 11.48 -7.44 -9.97
CA ASP A 1 11.63 -5.98 -9.94
C ASP A 1 11.88 -5.49 -8.53
N ILE A 2 12.80 -4.54 -8.38
CA ILE A 2 13.19 -3.95 -7.08
C ILE A 2 12.15 -2.87 -6.75
N MET A 3 11.51 -2.98 -5.58
CA MET A 3 10.61 -1.92 -5.14
C MET A 3 11.41 -0.65 -4.86
N ARG A 4 11.05 0.49 -5.45
CA ARG A 4 11.79 1.75 -5.27
C ARG A 4 11.38 2.48 -4.00
N ASP A 5 10.10 2.49 -3.67
CA ASP A 5 9.59 3.18 -2.48
C ASP A 5 8.57 2.30 -1.74
N PRO A 6 9.05 1.23 -1.06
CA PRO A 6 8.18 0.27 -0.41
C PRO A 6 7.41 0.90 0.77
N HIS A 7 6.08 0.81 0.72
CA HIS A 7 5.16 1.27 1.74
C HIS A 7 4.25 0.14 2.20
N MET A 8 4.19 -0.10 3.51
CA MET A 8 3.31 -1.07 4.13
C MET A 8 1.91 -0.48 4.36
N ALA A 9 0.86 -1.16 3.90
CA ALA A 9 -0.51 -0.79 4.21
C ALA A 9 -1.03 -1.49 5.49
N ALA A 10 -2.27 -1.17 5.90
CA ALA A 10 -2.92 -1.70 7.11
C ALA A 10 -3.02 -3.24 7.15
N ASP A 11 -2.95 -3.88 5.99
CA ASP A 11 -3.02 -5.33 5.80
C ASP A 11 -1.67 -6.04 6.05
N GLY A 12 -0.60 -5.29 6.30
CA GLY A 12 0.75 -5.82 6.51
C GLY A 12 1.50 -6.14 5.21
N TYR A 13 0.94 -5.83 4.06
CA TYR A 13 1.60 -5.99 2.76
C TYR A 13 2.34 -4.72 2.36
N THR A 14 3.47 -4.90 1.67
CA THR A 14 4.27 -3.80 1.13
C THR A 14 3.94 -3.58 -0.34
N TYR A 15 3.69 -2.33 -0.69
CA TYR A 15 3.33 -1.86 -2.02
C TYR A 15 4.31 -0.78 -2.45
N GLU A 16 4.39 -0.54 -3.76
CA GLU A 16 5.02 0.68 -4.25
C GLU A 16 4.17 1.88 -3.89
N LYS A 17 4.81 2.94 -3.37
CA LYS A 17 4.14 4.19 -3.00
C LYS A 17 3.20 4.69 -4.09
N GLU A 18 3.68 4.79 -5.33
CA GLU A 18 2.91 5.32 -6.45
C GLU A 18 1.65 4.48 -6.70
N ALA A 19 1.79 3.16 -6.75
CA ALA A 19 0.68 2.24 -7.00
C ALA A 19 -0.39 2.29 -5.91
N ILE A 20 0.00 2.25 -4.63
CA ILE A 20 -0.97 2.29 -3.53
C ILE A 20 -1.57 3.69 -3.35
N GLN A 21 -0.83 4.74 -3.68
CA GLN A 21 -1.31 6.11 -3.65
C GLN A 21 -2.37 6.35 -4.73
N GLU A 22 -2.12 5.90 -5.96
CA GLU A 22 -3.11 5.95 -7.06
C GLU A 22 -4.36 5.16 -6.69
N TRP A 23 -4.19 3.93 -6.17
CA TRP A 23 -5.30 3.09 -5.74
C TRP A 23 -6.21 3.77 -4.70
N LEU A 24 -5.62 4.37 -3.66
CA LEU A 24 -6.35 5.12 -2.64
C LEU A 24 -6.98 6.40 -3.21
N ASN A 25 -6.29 7.10 -4.13
CA ASN A 25 -6.80 8.31 -4.79
C ASN A 25 -8.01 8.02 -5.70
N ASP A 26 -8.06 6.84 -6.30
CA ASP A 26 -9.22 6.36 -7.09
C ASP A 26 -10.45 6.04 -6.22
N GLY A 27 -10.33 6.17 -4.89
CA GLY A 27 -11.40 5.92 -3.93
C GLY A 27 -11.48 4.47 -3.46
N HIS A 28 -10.49 3.64 -3.80
CA HIS A 28 -10.42 2.29 -3.27
C HIS A 28 -9.96 2.32 -1.81
N SER A 29 -10.56 1.47 -0.99
CA SER A 29 -10.23 1.29 0.43
C SER A 29 -9.93 -0.17 0.75
N THR A 30 -9.44 -0.91 -0.25
CA THR A 30 -9.15 -2.34 -0.16
C THR A 30 -7.68 -2.63 -0.49
N SER A 31 -7.20 -3.77 -0.05
CA SER A 31 -5.87 -4.29 -0.34
C SER A 31 -5.80 -4.75 -1.80
N PRO A 32 -4.88 -4.23 -2.63
CA PRO A 32 -4.71 -4.70 -4.01
C PRO A 32 -4.37 -6.19 -4.11
N MET A 33 -3.72 -6.76 -3.09
CA MET A 33 -3.30 -8.17 -3.07
C MET A 33 -4.38 -9.11 -2.58
N THR A 34 -5.12 -8.72 -1.54
CA THR A 34 -6.10 -9.60 -0.88
C THR A 34 -7.55 -9.24 -1.20
N ASN A 35 -7.80 -8.09 -1.82
CA ASN A 35 -9.12 -7.47 -1.99
C ASN A 35 -9.89 -7.27 -0.69
N LEU A 36 -9.23 -7.37 0.47
CA LEU A 36 -9.85 -7.12 1.77
C LEU A 36 -9.87 -5.63 2.08
N PRO A 37 -10.90 -5.11 2.76
CA PRO A 37 -10.94 -3.72 3.19
C PRO A 37 -9.73 -3.39 4.09
N LEU A 38 -9.03 -2.31 3.77
CA LEU A 38 -7.96 -1.76 4.58
C LEU A 38 -8.59 -1.10 5.80
N SER A 39 -8.10 -1.45 6.99
CA SER A 39 -8.55 -0.83 8.24
C SER A 39 -8.29 0.68 8.28
N HIS A 40 -7.27 1.15 7.57
CA HIS A 40 -6.96 2.56 7.38
C HIS A 40 -6.15 2.79 6.11
N SER A 41 -6.26 4.00 5.54
CA SER A 41 -5.45 4.44 4.39
C SER A 41 -4.04 4.91 4.77
N ASN A 42 -3.64 4.76 6.03
CA ASN A 42 -2.27 5.09 6.45
C ASN A 42 -1.28 4.08 5.86
N LEU A 43 -0.29 4.62 5.16
CA LEU A 43 0.83 3.87 4.62
C LEU A 43 2.05 4.13 5.48
N THR A 44 2.69 3.05 5.92
CA THR A 44 3.92 3.12 6.71
C THR A 44 5.09 2.93 5.77
N LEU A 45 6.02 3.89 5.74
CA LEU A 45 7.28 3.75 5.00
C LEU A 45 8.02 2.49 5.46
N ASN A 46 8.23 1.54 4.56
CA ASN A 46 9.04 0.36 4.80
C ASN A 46 10.41 0.58 4.16
N LEU A 47 11.18 1.52 4.73
CA LEU A 47 12.59 1.70 4.40
C LEU A 47 13.37 0.52 4.99
N ALA A 48 13.29 -0.65 4.34
CA ALA A 48 14.18 -1.76 4.62
C ALA A 48 15.61 -1.32 4.25
N LEU A 49 16.36 -0.90 5.27
CA LEU A 49 17.79 -0.58 5.24
C LEU A 49 18.65 -1.82 5.02
#